data_AF-A0A484GNQ7-F1
#
_entry.id   AF-A0A484GNQ7-F1
#
_cell.length_a   1.000
_cell.length_b   1.000
_cell.length_c   1.000
_cell.angle_alpha   90.00
_cell.angle_beta   90.00
_cell.angle_gamma   90.00
#
_symmetry.space_group_name_H-M   'P 1'
#
loop_
_entity.id
_entity.type
_entity.pdbx_description
1 polymer ?
#
loop_
_entity_poly.entity_id
_entity_poly.type
_entity_poly.pdbx_seq_one_letter_code
_entity_poly.pdbx_strand_id
1 'polypeptide(L)'
;MANEGCAKAGDSPFSSDKHAQLILAQINKMRNGQHFCDVQLQVGKETFKVHRLVLAASSPYFAALFAGGMKESSKDVVQILGIEAGIFQILLDFIYTGIVNIGVNNVQELIVAADMLQLTEVVNLCCEFLKGQIDPLNCIGIFQFSEQIACHDLLEFTENYIHVHFLEVHSGEEFLALTKDQLIKILRSEELSIEDEYQVFLAAMQWILKDLGKRRKHVVEVLDPIRFPLLPPQRLLKYIEGISDFNLRVALQTLLKEYCEVCKSPKENKFSSFLQTSKVRPRKKARKYLYAVGGYTRLQGGRWSDSRALSCVERFDTFSQYWTTVSSLHQARCGLGVAVLGGMVYAIGGEKDSMIFDCTECYDPVTKQWTTVASMNHPRCGLGVCVCYGAIYALGGWVGAEIGNTIERFDPDENKWEVVGNMAMSRYYFGCCEMQGLIYVIGGISNEGIELRSFEVYDPLSKRWSPLPPMGTRRAYLGVAALNDCIYSIGGWNETQDALHTVEKYSFEEEKWVEVASMKVPRAGMCAVAVNGLLYVSGGRSSSHDFLAPGTLDSVEVYNPHSDTWTEIGNMITSRCEGGVAVL
;
A
#
# COMPACT_ATOMS: atom_id res chain seq x y z
N MET A 1 29.87 -65.80 -2.64
CA MET A 1 29.59 -65.28 -4.00
C MET A 1 28.12 -65.54 -4.29
N ALA A 2 27.44 -64.47 -4.69
CA ALA A 2 26.07 -64.30 -5.20
C ALA A 2 25.05 -65.44 -5.02
N ASN A 3 23.98 -65.16 -4.28
CA ASN A 3 22.69 -65.77 -4.53
C ASN A 3 21.65 -64.65 -4.65
N GLU A 4 21.08 -64.52 -5.84
CA GLU A 4 20.06 -63.53 -6.21
C GLU A 4 18.79 -63.75 -5.38
N GLY A 5 18.53 -62.82 -4.46
CA GLY A 5 17.30 -62.77 -3.69
C GLY A 5 16.22 -62.02 -4.47
N CYS A 6 15.30 -62.78 -5.06
CA CYS A 6 14.06 -62.33 -5.67
C CYS A 6 13.35 -61.30 -4.77
N ALA A 7 13.28 -60.05 -5.23
CA ALA A 7 12.53 -58.99 -4.57
C ALA A 7 11.03 -59.31 -4.70
N LYS A 8 10.39 -59.60 -3.57
CA LYS A 8 8.93 -59.72 -3.47
C LYS A 8 8.31 -58.39 -3.90
N ALA A 9 7.59 -58.39 -5.02
CA ALA A 9 6.70 -57.31 -5.41
C ALA A 9 5.70 -57.09 -4.27
N GLY A 10 5.77 -55.93 -3.62
CA GLY A 10 4.77 -55.52 -2.65
C GLY A 10 3.44 -55.33 -3.36
N ASP A 11 2.38 -55.93 -2.82
CA ASP A 11 1.00 -55.69 -3.24
C ASP A 11 0.65 -54.21 -3.00
N SER A 12 0.91 -53.35 -3.99
CA SER A 12 0.39 -51.99 -4.03
C SER A 12 -1.02 -52.04 -4.65
N PRO A 13 -2.07 -51.59 -3.95
CA PRO A 13 -3.43 -51.58 -4.50
C PRO A 13 -3.51 -50.65 -5.73
N PHE A 14 -4.06 -51.16 -6.83
CA PHE A 14 -4.31 -50.37 -8.04
C PHE A 14 -5.64 -49.61 -7.90
N SER A 15 -5.61 -48.27 -7.89
CA SER A 15 -6.81 -47.42 -7.93
C SER A 15 -7.14 -46.99 -9.35
N SER A 16 -8.42 -46.91 -9.69
CA SER A 16 -8.90 -46.41 -10.99
C SER A 16 -9.77 -45.19 -10.79
N ASP A 17 -9.24 -44.00 -11.07
CA ASP A 17 -9.95 -42.72 -10.91
C ASP A 17 -11.17 -42.59 -11.84
N LYS A 18 -11.16 -43.32 -12.97
CA LYS A 18 -12.28 -43.33 -13.94
C LYS A 18 -13.51 -44.09 -13.44
N HIS A 19 -13.35 -44.96 -12.44
CA HIS A 19 -14.45 -45.83 -12.01
C HIS A 19 -15.60 -45.03 -11.40
N ALA A 20 -15.29 -44.07 -10.51
CA ALA A 20 -16.28 -43.22 -9.88
C ALA A 20 -17.03 -42.34 -10.89
N GLN A 21 -16.29 -41.72 -11.84
CA GLN A 21 -16.88 -40.87 -12.88
C GLN A 21 -17.82 -41.65 -13.81
N LEU A 22 -17.43 -42.87 -14.21
CA LEU A 22 -18.27 -43.73 -15.06
C LEU A 22 -19.53 -44.18 -14.33
N ILE A 23 -19.44 -44.51 -13.04
CA ILE A 23 -20.62 -44.85 -12.22
C ILE A 23 -21.58 -43.65 -12.15
N LEU A 24 -21.07 -42.46 -11.80
CA LEU A 24 -21.90 -41.25 -11.70
C LEU A 24 -22.60 -40.94 -13.04
N ALA A 25 -21.88 -41.08 -14.15
CA ALA A 25 -22.43 -40.89 -15.50
C ALA A 25 -23.54 -41.90 -15.83
N GLN A 26 -23.40 -43.18 -15.46
CA GLN A 26 -24.46 -44.17 -15.65
C GLN A 26 -25.67 -43.89 -14.75
N ILE A 27 -25.45 -43.46 -13.51
CA ILE A 27 -26.53 -43.08 -12.58
C ILE A 27 -27.31 -41.88 -13.13
N ASN A 28 -26.63 -40.88 -13.69
CA ASN A 28 -27.29 -39.76 -14.35
C ASN A 28 -28.10 -40.19 -15.58
N LYS A 29 -27.57 -41.12 -16.39
CA LYS A 29 -28.31 -41.71 -17.51
C LYS A 29 -29.57 -42.45 -17.06
N MET A 30 -29.51 -43.16 -15.93
CA MET A 30 -30.66 -43.84 -15.33
C MET A 30 -31.72 -42.85 -14.80
N ARG A 31 -31.30 -41.73 -14.19
CA ARG A 31 -32.19 -40.62 -13.80
C ARG A 31 -32.96 -40.06 -15.00
N ASN A 32 -32.28 -39.76 -16.11
CA ASN A 32 -32.91 -39.23 -17.32
C ASN A 32 -33.89 -40.23 -17.96
N GLY A 33 -33.61 -41.53 -17.86
CA GLY A 33 -34.53 -42.60 -18.26
C GLY A 33 -35.64 -42.90 -17.26
N GLN A 34 -35.68 -42.23 -16.11
CA GLN A 34 -36.60 -42.49 -14.99
C GLN A 34 -36.57 -43.95 -14.47
N HIS A 35 -35.41 -44.60 -14.57
CA HIS A 35 -35.21 -45.97 -14.08
C HIS A 35 -34.74 -45.95 -12.62
N PHE A 36 -35.35 -46.78 -11.77
CA PHE A 36 -35.02 -46.95 -10.34
C PHE A 36 -35.19 -45.70 -9.46
N CYS A 37 -35.87 -44.65 -9.93
CA CYS A 37 -36.21 -43.49 -9.09
C CYS A 37 -37.21 -43.89 -8.00
N ASP A 38 -36.82 -43.70 -6.74
CA ASP A 38 -37.54 -44.12 -5.53
C ASP A 38 -38.15 -42.94 -4.75
N VAL A 39 -37.93 -41.70 -5.19
CA VAL A 39 -38.56 -40.50 -4.61
C VAL A 39 -38.84 -39.43 -5.67
N GLN A 40 -39.91 -38.67 -5.44
CA GLN A 40 -40.25 -37.49 -6.22
C GLN A 40 -40.11 -36.22 -5.35
N LEU A 41 -39.29 -35.28 -5.81
CA LEU A 41 -39.14 -33.98 -5.16
C LEU A 41 -40.03 -32.96 -5.85
N GLN A 42 -40.91 -32.31 -5.10
CA GLN A 42 -41.76 -31.24 -5.58
C GLN A 42 -41.16 -29.89 -5.18
N VAL A 43 -40.76 -29.09 -6.18
CA VAL A 43 -40.18 -27.74 -5.98
C VAL A 43 -41.05 -26.75 -6.73
N GLY A 44 -41.84 -25.95 -5.99
CA GLY A 44 -42.84 -25.07 -6.59
C GLY A 44 -43.88 -25.86 -7.41
N LYS A 45 -43.88 -25.66 -8.74
CA LYS A 45 -44.79 -26.34 -9.68
C LYS A 45 -44.15 -27.55 -10.39
N GLU A 46 -42.84 -27.72 -10.26
CA GLU A 46 -42.10 -28.77 -10.97
C GLU A 46 -41.88 -30.00 -10.07
N THR A 47 -41.78 -31.17 -10.70
CA THR A 47 -41.56 -32.45 -10.03
C THR A 47 -40.35 -33.17 -10.61
N PHE A 48 -39.43 -33.58 -9.74
CA PHE A 48 -38.17 -34.21 -10.11
C PHE A 48 -38.13 -35.64 -9.56
N LYS A 49 -38.00 -36.63 -10.45
CA LYS A 49 -37.81 -38.04 -10.05
C LYS A 49 -36.34 -38.33 -9.84
N VAL A 50 -35.97 -38.78 -8.64
CA VAL A 50 -34.56 -38.90 -8.21
C VAL A 50 -34.36 -40.13 -7.33
N HIS A 51 -33.08 -40.42 -7.03
CA HIS A 51 -32.67 -41.52 -6.17
C HIS A 51 -32.33 -41.01 -4.75
N ARG A 52 -32.95 -41.58 -3.72
CA ARG A 52 -32.70 -41.24 -2.31
C ARG A 52 -31.24 -41.45 -1.93
N LEU A 53 -30.63 -42.54 -2.37
CA LEU A 53 -29.25 -42.90 -2.04
C LEU A 53 -28.25 -41.84 -2.54
N VAL A 54 -28.41 -41.35 -3.77
CA VAL A 54 -27.49 -40.38 -4.38
C VAL A 54 -27.59 -39.03 -3.66
N LEU A 55 -28.81 -38.59 -3.34
CA LEU A 55 -29.05 -37.37 -2.58
C LEU A 55 -28.49 -37.46 -1.15
N ALA A 56 -28.77 -38.56 -0.45
CA ALA A 56 -28.27 -38.79 0.91
C ALA A 56 -26.74 -38.90 0.95
N ALA A 57 -26.11 -39.48 -0.07
CA ALA A 57 -24.65 -39.58 -0.14
C ALA A 57 -23.99 -38.21 -0.41
N SER A 58 -24.66 -37.32 -1.14
CA SER A 58 -24.08 -36.05 -1.60
C SER A 58 -24.38 -34.86 -0.69
N SER A 59 -25.44 -34.93 0.13
CA SER A 59 -25.87 -33.83 0.99
C SER A 59 -26.33 -34.36 2.35
N PRO A 60 -25.76 -33.83 3.46
CA PRO A 60 -26.18 -34.21 4.80
C PRO A 60 -27.62 -33.81 5.12
N TYR A 61 -28.14 -32.74 4.49
CA TYR A 61 -29.55 -32.36 4.60
C TYR A 61 -30.47 -33.49 4.13
N PHE A 62 -30.20 -34.05 2.94
CA PHE A 62 -30.99 -35.17 2.42
C PHE A 62 -30.73 -36.47 3.20
N ALA A 63 -29.51 -36.70 3.68
CA ALA A 63 -29.23 -37.83 4.56
C ALA A 63 -30.08 -37.79 5.83
N ALA A 64 -30.16 -36.64 6.49
CA ALA A 64 -31.01 -36.43 7.66
C ALA A 64 -32.50 -36.54 7.31
N LEU A 65 -32.91 -36.03 6.15
CA LEU A 65 -34.29 -36.10 5.68
C LEU A 65 -34.79 -37.54 5.51
N PHE A 66 -33.94 -38.41 4.96
CA PHE A 66 -34.31 -39.80 4.67
C PHE A 66 -34.01 -40.78 5.81
N ALA A 67 -32.97 -40.54 6.63
CA ALA A 67 -32.58 -41.43 7.73
C ALA A 67 -33.23 -41.08 9.08
N GLY A 68 -33.62 -39.81 9.29
CA GLY A 68 -33.97 -39.26 10.61
C GLY A 68 -35.36 -39.61 11.18
N GLY A 69 -36.10 -40.56 10.60
CA GLY A 69 -37.42 -40.97 11.11
C GLY A 69 -38.52 -39.88 11.03
N MET A 70 -38.30 -38.82 10.23
CA MET A 70 -39.30 -37.77 9.98
C MET A 70 -40.49 -38.29 9.14
N LYS A 71 -41.63 -37.59 9.17
CA LYS A 71 -42.86 -37.99 8.43
C LYS A 71 -42.66 -38.06 6.92
N GLU A 72 -41.61 -37.43 6.42
CA GLU A 72 -41.20 -37.34 5.03
C GLU A 72 -40.44 -38.60 4.57
N SER A 73 -39.88 -39.37 5.51
CA SER A 73 -39.13 -40.59 5.20
C SER A 73 -39.99 -41.69 4.55
N SER A 74 -41.29 -41.73 4.86
CA SER A 74 -42.26 -42.69 4.33
C SER A 74 -43.12 -42.16 3.18
N LYS A 75 -42.90 -40.92 2.73
CA LYS A 75 -43.64 -40.33 1.60
C LYS A 75 -42.88 -40.54 0.29
N ASP A 76 -43.62 -40.87 -0.76
CA ASP A 76 -43.10 -40.95 -2.13
C ASP A 76 -42.87 -39.57 -2.76
N VAL A 77 -43.55 -38.54 -2.24
CA VAL A 77 -43.42 -37.14 -2.67
C VAL A 77 -42.98 -36.27 -1.51
N VAL A 78 -41.85 -35.58 -1.68
CA VAL A 78 -41.27 -34.66 -0.69
C VAL A 78 -41.26 -33.25 -1.27
N GLN A 79 -41.82 -32.30 -0.54
CA GLN A 79 -41.89 -30.91 -0.97
C GLN A 79 -40.69 -30.12 -0.43
N ILE A 80 -39.96 -29.45 -1.31
CA ILE A 80 -38.89 -28.52 -0.95
C ILE A 80 -39.43 -27.10 -1.13
N LEU A 81 -39.39 -26.33 -0.05
CA LEU A 81 -39.88 -24.95 -0.02
C LEU A 81 -38.71 -23.98 -0.08
N GLY A 82 -38.91 -22.81 -0.69
CA GLY A 82 -37.95 -21.70 -0.66
C GLY A 82 -36.86 -21.73 -1.73
N ILE A 83 -36.89 -22.69 -2.68
CA ILE A 83 -35.93 -22.76 -3.79
C ILE A 83 -36.69 -22.65 -5.12
N GLU A 84 -36.17 -21.87 -6.07
CA GLU A 84 -36.68 -21.83 -7.45
C GLU A 84 -36.33 -23.11 -8.21
N ALA A 85 -37.26 -23.61 -9.03
CA ALA A 85 -37.09 -24.87 -9.76
C ALA A 85 -35.87 -24.86 -10.69
N GLY A 86 -35.56 -23.72 -11.33
CA GLY A 86 -34.38 -23.58 -12.19
C GLY A 86 -33.05 -23.73 -11.43
N ILE A 87 -32.92 -23.10 -10.26
CA ILE A 87 -31.73 -23.23 -9.41
C ILE A 87 -31.62 -24.64 -8.84
N PHE A 88 -32.75 -25.23 -8.42
CA PHE A 88 -32.78 -26.60 -7.94
C PHE A 88 -32.32 -27.61 -9.00
N GLN A 89 -32.72 -27.41 -10.26
CA GLN A 89 -32.25 -28.24 -11.37
C GLN A 89 -30.74 -28.16 -11.55
N ILE A 90 -30.13 -26.97 -11.44
CA ILE A 90 -28.66 -26.80 -11.51
C ILE A 90 -27.97 -27.55 -10.37
N LEU A 91 -28.46 -27.43 -9.14
CA LEU A 91 -27.93 -28.15 -7.98
C LEU A 91 -28.09 -29.67 -8.12
N LEU A 92 -29.22 -30.10 -8.65
CA LEU A 92 -29.50 -31.51 -8.88
C LEU A 92 -28.58 -32.06 -9.99
N ASP A 93 -28.32 -31.29 -11.03
CA ASP A 93 -27.37 -31.67 -12.07
C ASP A 93 -25.94 -31.72 -11.52
N PHE A 94 -25.56 -30.83 -10.62
CA PHE A 94 -24.29 -30.93 -9.89
C PHE A 94 -24.19 -32.24 -9.08
N ILE A 95 -25.23 -32.65 -8.36
CA ILE A 95 -25.22 -33.90 -7.58
C ILE A 95 -24.96 -35.13 -8.48
N TYR A 96 -25.47 -35.12 -9.70
CA TYR A 96 -25.36 -36.26 -10.63
C TYR A 96 -24.20 -36.17 -11.63
N THR A 97 -23.59 -35.00 -11.80
CA THR A 97 -22.51 -34.79 -12.79
C THR A 97 -21.21 -34.29 -12.19
N GLY A 98 -21.25 -33.67 -11.01
CA GLY A 98 -20.13 -32.92 -10.41
C GLY A 98 -19.85 -31.57 -11.07
N ILE A 99 -20.69 -31.13 -12.03
CA ILE A 99 -20.50 -29.89 -12.78
C ILE A 99 -21.61 -28.90 -12.40
N VAL A 100 -21.22 -27.67 -12.08
CA VAL A 100 -22.14 -26.57 -11.78
C VAL A 100 -21.89 -25.40 -12.73
N ASN A 101 -22.95 -24.83 -13.29
CA ASN A 101 -22.87 -23.68 -14.18
C ASN A 101 -23.15 -22.39 -13.40
N ILE A 102 -22.09 -21.67 -13.05
CA ILE A 102 -22.16 -20.45 -12.23
C ILE A 102 -22.09 -19.23 -13.17
N GLY A 103 -23.00 -18.28 -12.98
CA GLY A 103 -23.04 -17.01 -13.70
C GLY A 103 -23.50 -15.87 -12.80
N VAL A 104 -23.30 -14.63 -13.26
CA VAL A 104 -23.56 -13.42 -12.48
C VAL A 104 -25.02 -13.32 -12.00
N ASN A 105 -25.96 -13.81 -12.81
CA ASN A 105 -27.39 -13.72 -12.51
C ASN A 105 -27.89 -14.81 -11.54
N ASN A 106 -27.18 -15.94 -11.42
CA ASN A 106 -27.65 -17.09 -10.65
C ASN A 106 -26.86 -17.32 -9.36
N VAL A 107 -25.65 -16.74 -9.23
CA VAL A 107 -24.71 -17.04 -8.14
C VAL A 107 -25.29 -16.78 -6.76
N GLN A 108 -26.07 -15.71 -6.58
CA GLN A 108 -26.63 -15.36 -5.28
C GLN A 108 -27.67 -16.39 -4.81
N GLU A 109 -28.65 -16.70 -5.67
CA GLU A 109 -29.69 -17.69 -5.36
C GLU A 109 -29.10 -19.10 -5.23
N LEU A 110 -28.09 -19.41 -6.04
CA LEU A 110 -27.39 -20.69 -6.01
C LEU A 110 -26.66 -20.91 -4.69
N ILE A 111 -25.99 -19.88 -4.13
CA ILE A 111 -25.33 -19.98 -2.82
C ILE A 111 -26.36 -20.23 -1.72
N VAL A 112 -27.44 -19.45 -1.68
CA VAL A 112 -28.48 -19.59 -0.64
C VAL A 112 -29.12 -20.98 -0.69
N ALA A 113 -29.42 -21.48 -1.91
CA ALA A 113 -29.97 -22.81 -2.09
C ALA A 113 -28.96 -23.93 -1.78
N ALA A 114 -27.68 -23.76 -2.15
CA ALA A 114 -26.63 -24.72 -1.84
C ALA A 114 -26.36 -24.82 -0.34
N ASP A 115 -26.32 -23.70 0.37
CA ASP A 115 -26.15 -23.66 1.83
C ASP A 115 -27.34 -24.32 2.54
N MET A 116 -28.57 -24.01 2.11
CA MET A 116 -29.79 -24.65 2.63
C MET A 116 -29.76 -26.18 2.47
N LEU A 117 -29.26 -26.67 1.32
CA LEU A 117 -29.11 -28.10 1.05
C LEU A 117 -27.78 -28.68 1.57
N GLN A 118 -26.96 -27.89 2.28
CA GLN A 118 -25.66 -28.28 2.82
C GLN A 118 -24.69 -28.85 1.77
N LEU A 119 -24.67 -28.25 0.57
CA LEU A 119 -23.73 -28.55 -0.52
C LEU A 119 -22.52 -27.60 -0.46
N THR A 120 -21.61 -27.85 0.49
CA THR A 120 -20.47 -26.97 0.79
C THR A 120 -19.55 -26.72 -0.40
N GLU A 121 -19.32 -27.73 -1.25
CA GLU A 121 -18.46 -27.58 -2.44
C GLU A 121 -19.02 -26.56 -3.44
N VAL A 122 -20.35 -26.52 -3.62
CA VAL A 122 -20.98 -25.55 -4.52
C VAL A 122 -20.85 -24.14 -3.93
N VAL A 123 -21.04 -24.00 -2.62
CA VAL A 123 -20.85 -22.71 -1.93
C VAL A 123 -19.42 -22.21 -2.13
N ASN A 124 -18.42 -23.07 -1.95
CA ASN A 124 -17.00 -22.70 -2.15
C ASN A 124 -16.71 -22.27 -3.59
N LEU A 125 -17.20 -23.02 -4.59
CA LEU A 125 -17.02 -22.66 -6.00
C LEU A 125 -17.68 -21.32 -6.35
N CYS A 126 -18.88 -21.05 -5.81
CA CYS A 126 -19.56 -19.77 -5.98
C CYS A 126 -18.80 -18.62 -5.28
N CYS A 127 -18.23 -18.85 -4.09
CA CYS A 127 -17.41 -17.86 -3.40
C CYS A 127 -16.14 -17.52 -4.19
N GLU A 128 -15.45 -18.51 -4.76
CA GLU A 128 -14.29 -18.27 -5.63
C GLU A 128 -14.67 -17.50 -6.90
N PHE A 129 -15.82 -17.81 -7.51
CA PHE A 129 -16.34 -17.03 -8.63
C PHE A 129 -16.61 -15.57 -8.25
N LEU A 130 -17.21 -15.33 -7.08
CA LEU A 130 -17.46 -13.97 -6.58
C LEU A 130 -16.15 -13.23 -6.31
N LYS A 131 -15.15 -13.86 -5.70
CA LYS A 131 -13.82 -13.25 -5.46
C LYS A 131 -13.17 -12.75 -6.74
N GLY A 132 -13.33 -13.49 -7.85
CA GLY A 132 -12.80 -13.10 -9.16
C GLY A 132 -13.62 -12.03 -9.90
N GLN A 133 -14.77 -11.60 -9.39
CA GLN A 133 -15.67 -10.61 -10.01
C GLN A 133 -15.89 -9.37 -9.13
N ILE A 134 -15.13 -9.23 -8.03
CA ILE A 134 -15.20 -8.04 -7.17
C ILE A 134 -14.63 -6.83 -7.91
N ASP A 135 -15.37 -5.73 -7.83
CA ASP A 135 -15.08 -4.41 -8.40
C ASP A 135 -15.40 -3.34 -7.35
N PRO A 136 -14.74 -2.16 -7.35
CA PRO A 136 -15.02 -1.09 -6.40
C PRO A 136 -16.50 -0.66 -6.35
N LEU A 137 -17.25 -0.83 -7.45
CA LEU A 137 -18.67 -0.45 -7.53
C LEU A 137 -19.63 -1.50 -6.96
N ASN A 138 -19.25 -2.78 -6.93
CA ASN A 138 -20.11 -3.89 -6.49
C ASN A 138 -19.71 -4.49 -5.12
N CYS A 139 -18.55 -4.10 -4.60
CA CYS A 139 -17.96 -4.72 -3.42
C CYS A 139 -18.83 -4.57 -2.17
N ILE A 140 -19.60 -3.48 -2.06
CA ILE A 140 -20.50 -3.24 -0.92
C ILE A 140 -21.71 -4.18 -0.98
N GLY A 141 -22.30 -4.38 -2.15
CA GLY A 141 -23.37 -5.36 -2.34
C GLY A 141 -22.91 -6.77 -2.00
N ILE A 142 -21.72 -7.17 -2.46
CA ILE A 142 -21.13 -8.49 -2.13
C ILE A 142 -20.83 -8.59 -0.63
N PHE A 143 -20.36 -7.52 0.00
CA PHE A 143 -20.14 -7.48 1.45
C PHE A 143 -21.45 -7.70 2.23
N GLN A 144 -22.51 -6.96 1.90
CA GLN A 144 -23.82 -7.12 2.55
C GLN A 144 -24.39 -8.53 2.34
N PHE A 145 -24.19 -9.10 1.15
CA PHE A 145 -24.61 -10.46 0.83
C PHE A 145 -23.82 -11.51 1.63
N SER A 146 -22.49 -11.34 1.75
CA SER A 146 -21.63 -12.25 2.53
C SER A 146 -21.98 -12.25 4.02
N GLU A 147 -22.41 -11.10 4.57
CA GLU A 147 -22.89 -10.99 5.95
C GLU A 147 -24.20 -11.76 6.17
N GLN A 148 -25.10 -11.78 5.18
CA GLN A 148 -26.37 -12.51 5.26
C GLN A 148 -26.17 -14.04 5.25
N ILE A 149 -25.21 -14.53 4.47
CA ILE A 149 -24.91 -15.97 4.38
C ILE A 149 -23.97 -16.44 5.50
N ALA A 150 -23.39 -15.51 6.27
CA ALA A 150 -22.38 -15.79 7.28
C ALA A 150 -21.17 -16.57 6.73
N CYS A 151 -20.83 -16.36 5.46
CA CYS A 151 -19.62 -16.92 4.86
C CYS A 151 -18.41 -16.08 5.28
N HIS A 152 -17.67 -16.55 6.28
CA HIS A 152 -16.54 -15.82 6.85
C HIS A 152 -15.42 -15.54 5.85
N ASP A 153 -15.07 -16.51 5.00
CA ASP A 153 -13.97 -16.37 4.04
C ASP A 153 -14.23 -15.29 2.98
N LEU A 154 -15.46 -15.22 2.46
CA LEU A 154 -15.86 -14.20 1.50
C LEU A 154 -15.99 -12.83 2.18
N LEU A 155 -16.51 -12.80 3.41
CA LEU A 155 -16.65 -11.58 4.19
C LEU A 155 -15.29 -10.93 4.47
N GLU A 156 -14.32 -11.70 4.98
CA GLU A 156 -12.96 -11.20 5.26
C GLU A 156 -12.27 -10.70 3.99
N PHE A 157 -12.39 -11.44 2.88
CA PHE A 157 -11.82 -11.02 1.60
C PHE A 157 -12.43 -9.69 1.11
N THR A 158 -13.76 -9.57 1.18
CA THR A 158 -14.46 -8.37 0.72
C THR A 158 -14.20 -7.17 1.64
N GLU A 159 -14.12 -7.37 2.96
CA GLU A 159 -13.71 -6.34 3.91
C GLU A 159 -12.31 -5.81 3.61
N ASN A 160 -11.36 -6.71 3.37
CA ASN A 160 -9.99 -6.32 3.01
C ASN A 160 -9.94 -5.56 1.68
N TYR A 161 -10.74 -5.96 0.69
CA TYR A 161 -10.86 -5.25 -0.58
C TYR A 161 -11.41 -3.82 -0.38
N ILE A 162 -12.49 -3.66 0.39
CA ILE A 162 -13.08 -2.35 0.72
C ILE A 162 -12.05 -1.47 1.43
N HIS A 163 -11.26 -2.04 2.35
CA HIS A 163 -10.22 -1.30 3.07
C HIS A 163 -9.10 -0.82 2.14
N VAL A 164 -8.69 -1.61 1.15
CA VAL A 164 -7.65 -1.26 0.16
C VAL A 164 -8.15 -0.20 -0.81
N HIS A 165 -9.35 -0.35 -1.36
CA HIS A 165 -9.90 0.51 -2.42
C HIS A 165 -10.86 1.59 -1.88
N PHE A 166 -10.75 1.96 -0.61
CA PHE A 166 -11.72 2.83 0.08
C PHE A 166 -12.00 4.16 -0.65
N LEU A 167 -10.98 4.76 -1.28
CA LEU A 167 -11.10 6.02 -2.03
C LEU A 167 -12.05 5.92 -3.24
N GLU A 168 -12.05 4.77 -3.91
CA GLU A 168 -12.95 4.52 -5.05
C GLU A 168 -14.34 4.14 -4.55
N VAL A 169 -14.39 3.28 -3.52
CA VAL A 169 -15.64 2.74 -2.96
C VAL A 169 -16.52 3.82 -2.34
N HIS A 170 -15.96 4.79 -1.61
CA HIS A 170 -16.79 5.81 -0.95
C HIS A 170 -17.53 6.72 -1.94
N SER A 171 -17.09 6.79 -3.20
CA SER A 171 -17.73 7.57 -4.25
C SER A 171 -18.94 6.84 -4.86
N GLY A 172 -19.08 5.54 -4.63
CA GLY A 172 -20.14 4.71 -5.18
C GLY A 172 -21.50 4.90 -4.49
N GLU A 173 -22.58 4.62 -5.23
CA GLU A 173 -23.94 4.70 -4.67
C GLU A 173 -24.23 3.61 -3.63
N GLU A 174 -23.65 2.41 -3.79
CA GLU A 174 -23.83 1.31 -2.83
C GLU A 174 -23.29 1.66 -1.44
N PHE A 175 -22.20 2.44 -1.37
CA PHE A 175 -21.67 2.95 -0.10
C PHE A 175 -22.69 3.83 0.65
N LEU A 176 -23.47 4.64 -0.08
CA LEU A 176 -24.53 5.47 0.49
C LEU A 176 -25.73 4.65 0.98
N ALA A 177 -25.89 3.42 0.49
CA ALA A 177 -26.94 2.48 0.88
C ALA A 177 -26.61 1.68 2.15
N LEU A 178 -25.37 1.76 2.67
CA LEU A 178 -24.96 1.08 3.89
C LEU A 178 -25.84 1.43 5.10
N THR A 179 -26.04 0.44 5.97
CA THR A 179 -26.65 0.68 7.29
C THR A 179 -25.67 1.40 8.22
N LYS A 180 -26.19 2.00 9.31
CA LYS A 180 -25.35 2.73 10.27
C LYS A 180 -24.24 1.83 10.87
N ASP A 181 -24.58 0.58 11.19
CA ASP A 181 -23.68 -0.32 11.93
C ASP A 181 -22.58 -0.85 11.00
N GLN A 182 -22.94 -1.17 9.75
CA GLN A 182 -21.98 -1.53 8.70
C GLN A 182 -21.03 -0.37 8.38
N LEU A 183 -21.54 0.86 8.27
CA LEU A 183 -20.70 2.03 8.03
C LEU A 183 -19.72 2.24 9.19
N ILE A 184 -20.20 2.21 10.44
CA ILE A 184 -19.33 2.37 11.62
C ILE A 184 -18.28 1.27 11.67
N LYS A 185 -18.62 0.02 11.30
CA LYS A 185 -17.67 -1.09 11.23
C LYS A 185 -16.53 -0.78 10.25
N ILE A 186 -16.84 -0.33 9.04
CA ILE A 186 -15.84 0.04 8.02
C ILE A 186 -15.01 1.26 8.49
N LEU A 187 -15.66 2.33 8.95
CA LEU A 187 -15.00 3.56 9.39
C LEU A 187 -14.17 3.38 10.67
N ARG A 188 -14.39 2.32 11.46
CA ARG A 188 -13.58 2.01 12.66
C ARG A 188 -12.30 1.23 12.33
N SER A 189 -12.21 0.63 11.14
CA SER A 189 -11.07 -0.22 10.75
C SER A 189 -9.73 0.55 10.72
N GLU A 190 -8.70 -0.05 11.31
CA GLU A 190 -7.31 0.46 11.27
C GLU A 190 -6.62 0.22 9.92
N GLU A 191 -7.21 -0.63 9.07
CA GLU A 191 -6.62 -1.11 7.82
C GLU A 191 -7.11 -0.30 6.60
N LEU A 192 -7.85 0.79 6.81
CA LEU A 192 -8.27 1.70 5.73
C LEU A 192 -7.04 2.33 5.05
N SER A 193 -6.97 2.19 3.74
CA SER A 193 -5.97 2.81 2.88
C SER A 193 -6.39 4.25 2.58
N ILE A 194 -5.89 5.19 3.39
CA ILE A 194 -6.17 6.63 3.28
C ILE A 194 -4.87 7.42 3.35
N GLU A 195 -4.88 8.61 2.76
CA GLU A 195 -3.77 9.57 2.85
C GLU A 195 -3.95 10.52 4.05
N ASP A 196 -5.20 10.96 4.27
CA ASP A 196 -5.57 11.87 5.34
C ASP A 196 -6.91 11.43 5.96
N GLU A 197 -7.08 11.60 7.27
CA GLU A 197 -8.33 11.32 7.97
C GLU A 197 -9.47 12.22 7.45
N TYR A 198 -9.14 13.34 6.81
CA TYR A 198 -10.14 14.19 6.13
C TYR A 198 -10.94 13.43 5.08
N GLN A 199 -10.37 12.42 4.41
CA GLN A 199 -11.09 11.59 3.43
C GLN A 199 -12.17 10.73 4.12
N VAL A 200 -11.87 10.18 5.29
CA VAL A 200 -12.83 9.42 6.11
C VAL A 200 -13.96 10.32 6.59
N PHE A 201 -13.62 11.56 6.98
CA PHE A 201 -14.61 12.56 7.35
C PHE A 201 -15.54 12.91 6.18
N LEU A 202 -15.00 13.13 4.99
CA LEU A 202 -15.83 13.39 3.80
C LEU A 202 -16.76 12.22 3.48
N ALA A 203 -16.28 10.98 3.53
CA ALA A 203 -17.08 9.79 3.28
C ALA A 203 -18.26 9.68 4.28
N ALA A 204 -17.99 9.88 5.57
CA ALA A 204 -19.02 9.90 6.61
C ALA A 204 -20.06 11.00 6.37
N MET A 205 -19.61 12.20 5.98
CA MET A 205 -20.49 13.33 5.69
C MET A 205 -21.35 13.09 4.45
N GLN A 206 -20.80 12.50 3.39
CA GLN A 206 -21.57 12.14 2.18
C GLN A 206 -22.71 11.18 2.51
N TRP A 207 -22.46 10.18 3.37
CA TRP A 207 -23.51 9.26 3.84
C TRP A 207 -24.59 9.99 4.65
N ILE A 208 -24.22 10.93 5.52
CA ILE A 208 -25.18 11.72 6.30
C ILE A 208 -26.03 12.63 5.38
N LEU A 209 -25.40 13.29 4.40
CA LEU A 209 -26.05 14.26 3.52
C LEU A 209 -27.07 13.62 2.57
N LYS A 210 -26.95 12.32 2.23
CA LYS A 210 -27.89 11.63 1.33
C LYS A 210 -29.31 11.53 1.90
N ASP A 211 -29.48 11.33 3.21
CA ASP A 211 -30.79 11.28 3.89
C ASP A 211 -30.71 12.02 5.24
N LEU A 212 -30.65 13.36 5.15
CA LEU A 212 -30.60 14.25 6.30
C LEU A 212 -31.80 14.08 7.25
N GLY A 213 -32.95 13.65 6.76
CA GLY A 213 -34.16 13.49 7.58
C GLY A 213 -34.02 12.37 8.62
N LYS A 214 -33.60 11.17 8.17
CA LYS A 214 -33.47 10.00 9.05
C LYS A 214 -32.11 9.90 9.71
N ARG A 215 -31.03 10.24 8.98
CA ARG A 215 -29.64 9.99 9.43
C ARG A 215 -29.11 11.04 10.40
N ARG A 216 -29.79 12.18 10.54
CA ARG A 216 -29.41 13.25 11.48
C ARG A 216 -29.28 12.79 12.94
N LYS A 217 -30.06 11.79 13.36
CA LYS A 217 -29.98 11.23 14.73
C LYS A 217 -28.68 10.45 14.98
N HIS A 218 -28.06 9.94 13.92
CA HIS A 218 -26.87 9.10 13.99
C HIS A 218 -25.58 9.87 13.76
N VAL A 219 -25.62 11.20 13.62
CA VAL A 219 -24.43 12.02 13.32
C VAL A 219 -23.32 11.81 14.36
N VAL A 220 -23.65 11.81 15.64
CA VAL A 220 -22.65 11.62 16.70
C VAL A 220 -22.06 10.20 16.65
N GLU A 221 -22.90 9.19 16.42
CA GLU A 221 -22.48 7.77 16.32
C GLU A 221 -21.57 7.52 15.11
N VAL A 222 -21.91 8.13 13.96
CA VAL A 222 -21.17 7.96 12.69
C VAL A 222 -19.86 8.76 12.68
N LEU A 223 -19.81 9.89 13.39
CA LEU A 223 -18.59 10.70 13.51
C LEU A 223 -17.65 10.22 14.64
N ASP A 224 -18.12 9.40 15.59
CA ASP A 224 -17.30 8.85 16.68
C ASP A 224 -16.03 8.11 16.21
N PRO A 225 -16.05 7.29 15.13
CA PRO A 225 -14.87 6.61 14.61
C PRO A 225 -13.83 7.53 13.96
N ILE A 226 -14.17 8.79 13.68
CA ILE A 226 -13.30 9.74 12.99
C ILE A 226 -12.31 10.34 13.98
N ARG A 227 -11.04 10.42 13.55
CA ARG A 227 -9.95 10.96 14.36
C ARG A 227 -9.83 12.47 14.20
N PHE A 228 -10.80 13.21 14.76
CA PHE A 228 -10.85 14.68 14.72
C PHE A 228 -9.52 15.39 15.06
N PRO A 229 -8.69 14.95 16.03
CA PRO A 229 -7.40 15.59 16.32
C PRO A 229 -6.40 15.59 15.16
N LEU A 230 -6.57 14.70 14.17
CA LEU A 230 -5.70 14.59 13.00
C LEU A 230 -6.20 15.42 11.81
N LEU A 231 -7.42 15.97 11.89
CA LEU A 231 -7.99 16.75 10.79
C LEU A 231 -7.37 18.15 10.72
N PRO A 232 -7.00 18.64 9.53
CA PRO A 232 -6.55 20.02 9.36
C PRO A 232 -7.65 21.01 9.76
N PRO A 233 -7.46 21.85 10.80
CA PRO A 233 -8.53 22.68 11.36
C PRO A 233 -9.05 23.72 10.36
N GLN A 234 -8.17 24.26 9.50
CA GLN A 234 -8.54 25.25 8.48
C GLN A 234 -9.49 24.68 7.42
N ARG A 235 -9.22 23.45 6.93
CA ARG A 235 -10.07 22.77 5.94
C ARG A 235 -11.43 22.44 6.53
N LEU A 236 -11.45 22.02 7.80
CA LEU A 236 -12.68 21.67 8.49
C LEU A 236 -13.55 22.90 8.77
N LEU A 237 -12.97 24.02 9.19
CA LEU A 237 -13.71 25.28 9.37
C LEU A 237 -14.33 25.77 8.06
N LYS A 238 -13.57 25.77 6.96
CA LYS A 238 -14.07 26.12 5.63
C LYS A 238 -15.21 25.20 5.18
N TYR A 239 -15.11 23.90 5.47
CA TYR A 239 -16.17 22.94 5.16
C TYR A 239 -17.44 23.20 5.97
N ILE A 240 -17.32 23.49 7.27
CA ILE A 240 -18.43 23.80 8.16
C ILE A 240 -19.16 25.09 7.76
N GLU A 241 -18.43 26.08 7.24
CA GLU A 241 -19.01 27.32 6.72
C GLU A 241 -19.86 27.09 5.46
N GLY A 242 -19.48 26.10 4.64
CA GLY A 242 -20.20 25.73 3.41
C GLY A 242 -21.47 24.89 3.62
N ILE A 243 -21.72 24.37 4.83
CA ILE A 243 -22.90 23.55 5.12
C ILE A 243 -24.15 24.43 5.29
N SER A 244 -25.19 24.15 4.50
CA SER A 244 -26.45 24.91 4.54
C SER A 244 -27.33 24.60 5.76
N ASP A 245 -27.20 23.40 6.37
CA ASP A 245 -28.00 23.01 7.55
C ASP A 245 -27.39 23.56 8.85
N PHE A 246 -28.15 24.43 9.51
CA PHE A 246 -27.77 25.07 10.77
C PHE A 246 -27.49 24.08 11.90
N ASN A 247 -28.27 23.00 12.01
CA ASN A 247 -28.16 22.07 13.13
C ASN A 247 -26.94 21.15 13.00
N LEU A 248 -26.65 20.72 11.79
CA LEU A 248 -25.45 19.95 11.48
C LEU A 248 -24.19 20.80 11.73
N ARG A 249 -24.23 22.08 11.35
CA ARG A 249 -23.18 23.06 11.64
C ARG A 249 -22.94 23.20 13.14
N VAL A 250 -23.99 23.34 13.94
CA VAL A 250 -23.88 23.43 15.41
C VAL A 250 -23.33 22.13 16.02
N ALA A 251 -23.78 20.96 15.55
CA ALA A 251 -23.27 19.68 16.03
C ALA A 251 -21.76 19.50 15.76
N LEU A 252 -21.31 19.82 14.54
CA LEU A 252 -19.90 19.77 14.16
C LEU A 252 -19.05 20.78 14.93
N GLN A 253 -19.57 22.00 15.17
CA GLN A 253 -18.88 23.01 15.96
C GLN A 253 -18.75 22.60 17.44
N THR A 254 -19.76 21.96 18.02
CA THR A 254 -19.71 21.45 19.39
C THR A 254 -18.70 20.31 19.51
N LEU A 255 -18.72 19.34 18.60
CA LEU A 255 -17.73 18.26 18.56
C LEU A 255 -16.32 18.82 18.42
N LEU A 256 -16.11 19.80 17.55
CA LEU A 256 -14.81 20.44 17.38
C LEU A 256 -14.31 21.12 18.66
N LYS A 257 -15.18 21.82 19.37
CA LYS A 257 -14.82 22.47 20.64
C LYS A 257 -14.41 21.43 21.68
N GLU A 258 -15.20 20.36 21.82
CA GLU A 258 -14.92 19.25 22.73
C GLU A 258 -13.56 18.60 22.43
N TYR A 259 -13.27 18.31 21.16
CA TYR A 259 -11.96 17.75 20.77
C TYR A 259 -10.79 18.75 20.91
N CYS A 260 -11.00 20.04 20.60
CA CYS A 260 -9.99 21.08 20.79
C CYS A 260 -9.64 21.30 22.26
N GLU A 261 -10.61 21.16 23.17
CA GLU A 261 -10.40 21.31 24.62
C GLU A 261 -9.64 20.12 25.20
N VAL A 262 -9.99 18.89 24.79
CA VAL A 262 -9.29 17.66 25.21
C VAL A 262 -7.83 17.64 24.76
N CYS A 263 -7.51 18.19 23.57
CA CYS A 263 -6.13 18.27 23.09
C CYS A 263 -5.26 19.28 23.87
N LYS A 264 -5.88 20.25 24.58
CA LYS A 264 -5.17 21.29 25.35
C LYS A 264 -4.82 20.85 26.78
N SER A 265 -5.42 19.77 27.30
CA SER A 265 -5.22 19.30 28.68
C SER A 265 -4.79 17.82 28.75
N PRO A 266 -3.51 17.48 28.50
CA PRO A 266 -3.01 16.11 28.61
C PRO A 266 -2.71 15.68 30.07
N LYS A 267 -3.03 16.51 31.07
CA LYS A 267 -2.70 16.22 32.47
C LYS A 267 -3.93 15.67 33.19
N GLU A 268 -3.80 14.42 33.62
CA GLU A 268 -4.65 13.71 34.58
C GLU A 268 -6.00 13.18 34.07
N ASN A 269 -5.99 12.02 33.40
CA ASN A 269 -7.04 11.01 33.62
C ASN A 269 -6.57 9.62 33.19
N LYS A 270 -6.24 8.77 34.17
CA LYS A 270 -5.58 7.46 33.97
C LYS A 270 -6.53 6.31 33.54
N PHE A 271 -7.81 6.58 33.29
CA PHE A 271 -8.79 5.55 32.86
C PHE A 271 -9.35 5.77 31.44
N SER A 272 -9.18 6.96 30.85
CA SER A 272 -9.61 7.29 29.47
C SER A 272 -8.50 7.10 28.42
N SER A 273 -7.30 6.71 28.84
CA SER A 273 -6.07 6.73 28.03
C SER A 273 -6.06 5.73 26.87
N PHE A 274 -6.70 4.56 26.97
CA PHE A 274 -6.66 3.56 25.89
C PHE A 274 -7.54 3.92 24.68
N LEU A 275 -8.77 4.39 24.90
CA LEU A 275 -9.66 4.83 23.81
C LEU A 275 -9.20 6.19 23.22
N GLN A 276 -8.72 7.10 24.07
CA GLN A 276 -8.18 8.39 23.61
C GLN A 276 -6.87 8.25 22.82
N THR A 277 -6.00 7.27 23.15
CA THR A 277 -4.79 7.07 22.34
C THR A 277 -5.12 6.70 20.90
N SER A 278 -6.12 5.84 20.66
CA SER A 278 -6.51 5.43 19.30
C SER A 278 -6.97 6.58 18.41
N LYS A 279 -7.72 7.55 18.96
CA LYS A 279 -8.23 8.73 18.22
C LYS A 279 -7.17 9.80 17.92
N VAL A 280 -5.99 9.70 18.54
CA VAL A 280 -4.87 10.63 18.31
C VAL A 280 -3.83 10.01 17.38
N ARG A 281 -3.85 8.70 17.12
CA ARG A 281 -2.91 8.05 16.18
C ARG A 281 -3.49 7.98 14.77
N PRO A 282 -2.72 8.18 13.69
CA PRO A 282 -3.14 7.77 12.36
C PRO A 282 -3.44 6.27 12.30
N ARG A 283 -4.35 5.90 11.40
CA ARG A 283 -4.73 4.50 11.14
C ARG A 283 -3.50 3.70 10.77
N LYS A 284 -3.43 2.45 11.23
CA LYS A 284 -2.24 1.60 11.04
C LYS A 284 -1.72 1.60 9.60
N LYS A 285 -2.61 1.50 8.60
CA LYS A 285 -2.23 1.51 7.17
C LYS A 285 -1.96 2.91 6.60
N ALA A 286 -2.44 3.96 7.25
CA ALA A 286 -2.16 5.36 6.90
C ALA A 286 -0.87 5.90 7.52
N ARG A 287 -0.19 5.10 8.37
CA ARG A 287 1.09 5.51 8.97
C ARG A 287 2.17 5.54 7.92
N LYS A 288 2.88 6.67 7.88
CA LYS A 288 4.06 6.84 7.05
C LYS A 288 5.32 6.59 7.86
N TYR A 289 6.23 5.84 7.28
CA TYR A 289 7.51 5.49 7.87
C TYR A 289 8.63 6.03 6.99
N LEU A 290 9.57 6.77 7.57
CA LEU A 290 10.80 7.16 6.86
C LEU A 290 11.84 6.09 7.10
N TYR A 291 12.49 5.62 6.04
CA TYR A 291 13.58 4.68 6.09
C TYR A 291 14.86 5.38 5.69
N ALA A 292 15.76 5.60 6.64
CA ALA A 292 17.11 6.07 6.37
C ALA A 292 18.00 4.85 6.09
N VAL A 293 18.52 4.75 4.88
CA VAL A 293 19.20 3.55 4.34
C VAL A 293 20.67 3.88 4.06
N GLY A 294 21.59 3.12 4.67
CA GLY A 294 23.02 3.21 4.37
C GLY A 294 23.62 4.60 4.63
N GLY A 295 24.61 4.96 3.80
CA GLY A 295 25.44 6.15 3.94
C GLY A 295 26.78 5.83 4.59
N TYR A 296 27.53 6.86 4.98
CA TYR A 296 28.73 6.71 5.79
C TYR A 296 28.62 7.51 7.08
N THR A 297 29.33 7.07 8.12
CA THR A 297 29.48 7.80 9.39
C THR A 297 30.93 8.22 9.61
N ARG A 298 31.12 9.39 10.22
CA ARG A 298 32.42 9.89 10.67
C ARG A 298 32.26 10.63 11.99
N LEU A 299 32.96 10.16 13.01
CA LEU A 299 32.98 10.80 14.32
C LEU A 299 33.69 12.16 14.25
N GLN A 300 33.19 13.13 15.00
CA GLN A 300 33.77 14.47 15.09
C GLN A 300 35.21 14.41 15.64
N GLY A 301 36.15 15.07 14.96
CA GLY A 301 37.58 15.03 15.32
C GLY A 301 38.32 13.77 14.83
N GLY A 302 37.65 12.88 14.09
CA GLY A 302 38.29 11.74 13.43
C GLY A 302 39.15 12.14 12.22
N ARG A 303 39.98 11.21 11.74
CA ARG A 303 40.70 11.37 10.48
C ARG A 303 39.78 11.10 9.30
N TRP A 304 40.15 11.60 8.11
CA TRP A 304 39.45 11.31 6.86
C TRP A 304 39.31 9.80 6.60
N SER A 305 40.33 9.02 6.98
CA SER A 305 40.38 7.56 6.91
C SER A 305 39.38 6.84 7.83
N ASP A 306 38.81 7.53 8.82
CA ASP A 306 37.97 6.89 9.84
C ASP A 306 36.50 6.79 9.39
N SER A 307 36.23 7.10 8.12
CA SER A 307 34.91 7.00 7.49
C SER A 307 34.49 5.55 7.36
N ARG A 308 33.26 5.23 7.76
CA ARG A 308 32.73 3.87 7.69
C ARG A 308 31.42 3.85 6.92
N ALA A 309 31.38 3.12 5.82
CA ALA A 309 30.12 2.81 5.13
C ALA A 309 29.19 2.03 6.05
N LEU A 310 27.90 2.34 6.00
CA LEU A 310 26.84 1.79 6.82
C LEU A 310 26.02 0.79 6.01
N SER A 311 25.70 -0.35 6.62
CA SER A 311 24.63 -1.25 6.15
C SER A 311 23.34 -1.08 6.94
N CYS A 312 23.36 -0.31 8.03
CA CYS A 312 22.21 -0.16 8.90
C CYS A 312 21.09 0.61 8.21
N VAL A 313 19.87 0.21 8.52
CA VAL A 313 18.66 0.87 8.06
C VAL A 313 17.86 1.24 9.30
N GLU A 314 17.49 2.51 9.39
CA GLU A 314 16.72 3.04 10.50
C GLU A 314 15.38 3.52 10.00
N ARG A 315 14.33 3.17 10.74
CA ARG A 315 12.95 3.52 10.43
C ARG A 315 12.43 4.49 11.47
N PHE A 316 12.01 5.67 11.03
CA PHE A 316 11.31 6.66 11.83
C PHE A 316 9.80 6.51 11.67
N ASP A 317 9.11 6.40 12.79
CA ASP A 317 7.65 6.46 12.82
C ASP A 317 7.22 7.91 13.04
N THR A 318 6.59 8.53 12.02
CA THR A 318 6.20 9.95 12.06
C THR A 318 5.17 10.27 13.14
N PHE A 319 4.47 9.26 13.66
CA PHE A 319 3.49 9.46 14.71
C PHE A 319 4.15 9.38 16.09
N SER A 320 4.90 8.32 16.35
CA SER A 320 5.49 8.09 17.66
C SER A 320 6.82 8.82 17.89
N GLN A 321 7.38 9.40 16.83
CA GLN A 321 8.54 10.30 16.87
C GLN A 321 9.80 9.64 17.45
N TYR A 322 9.99 8.34 17.18
CA TYR A 322 11.22 7.64 17.53
C TYR A 322 11.75 6.80 16.37
N TRP A 323 13.07 6.62 16.38
CA TRP A 323 13.80 5.80 15.42
C TRP A 323 13.93 4.35 15.91
N THR A 324 13.83 3.41 14.97
CA THR A 324 14.03 1.98 15.21
C THR A 324 14.96 1.39 14.17
N THR A 325 15.85 0.49 14.57
CA THR A 325 16.64 -0.27 13.61
C THR A 325 15.77 -1.35 12.97
N VAL A 326 15.87 -1.49 11.65
CA VAL A 326 15.25 -2.58 10.87
C VAL A 326 16.35 -3.43 10.22
N SER A 327 15.96 -4.44 9.44
CA SER A 327 16.90 -5.31 8.74
C SER A 327 17.92 -4.49 7.93
N SER A 328 19.19 -4.82 8.12
CA SER A 328 20.31 -4.16 7.44
C SER A 328 20.46 -4.64 6.00
N LEU A 329 21.05 -3.78 5.16
CA LEU A 329 21.51 -4.15 3.81
C LEU A 329 22.51 -5.31 3.89
N HIS A 330 22.57 -6.14 2.85
CA HIS A 330 23.60 -7.18 2.74
C HIS A 330 25.00 -6.56 2.62
N GLN A 331 25.10 -5.44 1.89
CA GLN A 331 26.34 -4.72 1.69
C GLN A 331 26.24 -3.29 2.23
N ALA A 332 27.23 -2.89 3.02
CA ALA A 332 27.37 -1.51 3.48
C ALA A 332 27.77 -0.60 2.31
N ARG A 333 27.13 0.56 2.16
CA ARG A 333 27.36 1.46 1.01
C ARG A 333 26.94 2.90 1.30
N CYS A 334 27.63 3.84 0.68
CA CYS A 334 27.28 5.26 0.60
C CYS A 334 27.10 5.71 -0.85
N GLY A 335 26.55 6.91 -1.07
CA GLY A 335 26.30 7.44 -2.41
C GLY A 335 25.30 6.60 -3.21
N LEU A 336 24.47 5.81 -2.53
CA LEU A 336 23.43 5.00 -3.13
C LEU A 336 22.20 5.84 -3.49
N GLY A 337 21.44 5.37 -4.48
CA GLY A 337 20.09 5.85 -4.73
C GLY A 337 19.06 5.01 -3.99
N VAL A 338 18.00 5.63 -3.50
CA VAL A 338 16.87 4.92 -2.85
C VAL A 338 15.56 5.33 -3.50
N ALA A 339 14.73 4.36 -3.83
CA ALA A 339 13.41 4.55 -4.43
C ALA A 339 12.36 3.69 -3.74
N VAL A 340 11.10 4.10 -3.84
CA VAL A 340 9.95 3.34 -3.37
C VAL A 340 9.04 3.04 -4.55
N LEU A 341 8.82 1.75 -4.83
CA LEU A 341 7.96 1.28 -5.91
C LEU A 341 7.19 0.05 -5.45
N GLY A 342 5.87 0.03 -5.70
CA GLY A 342 5.01 -1.09 -5.31
C GLY A 342 4.99 -1.38 -3.81
N GLY A 343 5.21 -0.38 -2.96
CA GLY A 343 5.29 -0.55 -1.50
C GLY A 343 6.58 -1.21 -0.99
N MET A 344 7.59 -1.36 -1.86
CA MET A 344 8.91 -1.89 -1.50
C MET A 344 9.98 -0.80 -1.60
N VAL A 345 11.05 -0.92 -0.82
CA VAL A 345 12.19 0.02 -0.84
C VAL A 345 13.34 -0.58 -1.63
N TYR A 346 13.83 0.13 -2.64
CA TYR A 346 14.96 -0.29 -3.47
C TYR A 346 16.20 0.53 -3.12
N ALA A 347 17.31 -0.16 -2.82
CA ALA A 347 18.63 0.41 -2.61
C ALA A 347 19.53 0.08 -3.80
N ILE A 348 19.97 1.11 -4.52
CA ILE A 348 20.51 1.00 -5.89
C ILE A 348 21.92 1.56 -5.92
N GLY A 349 22.86 0.73 -6.36
CA GLY A 349 24.27 1.10 -6.53
C GLY A 349 24.92 1.53 -5.22
N GLY A 350 25.67 2.63 -5.28
CA GLY A 350 26.51 3.14 -4.21
C GLY A 350 27.93 2.61 -4.27
N GLU A 351 28.73 2.95 -3.27
CA GLU A 351 30.12 2.53 -3.17
C GLU A 351 30.52 2.13 -1.76
N LYS A 352 31.60 1.34 -1.67
CA LYS A 352 32.31 1.05 -0.44
C LYS A 352 33.80 0.92 -0.73
N ASP A 353 34.63 1.66 -0.01
CA ASP A 353 36.09 1.57 -0.11
C ASP A 353 36.60 1.72 -1.57
N SER A 354 36.00 2.66 -2.32
CA SER A 354 36.24 2.92 -3.77
C SER A 354 35.72 1.83 -4.74
N MET A 355 35.07 0.79 -4.25
CA MET A 355 34.36 -0.19 -5.09
C MET A 355 32.94 0.31 -5.35
N ILE A 356 32.63 0.63 -6.60
CA ILE A 356 31.30 1.04 -7.04
C ILE A 356 30.46 -0.21 -7.34
N PHE A 357 29.21 -0.21 -6.87
CA PHE A 357 28.29 -1.34 -7.02
C PHE A 357 27.28 -1.13 -8.15
N ASP A 358 26.93 -2.22 -8.81
CA ASP A 358 25.82 -2.38 -9.76
C ASP A 358 24.59 -3.03 -9.11
N CYS A 359 24.77 -3.62 -7.93
CA CYS A 359 23.75 -4.41 -7.27
C CYS A 359 22.56 -3.57 -6.78
N THR A 360 21.37 -4.13 -6.96
CA THR A 360 20.12 -3.56 -6.43
C THR A 360 19.55 -4.51 -5.38
N GLU A 361 19.24 -3.97 -4.20
CA GLU A 361 18.56 -4.71 -3.14
C GLU A 361 17.14 -4.15 -2.94
N CYS A 362 16.18 -5.03 -2.72
CA CYS A 362 14.77 -4.70 -2.49
C CYS A 362 14.36 -5.15 -1.09
N TYR A 363 13.82 -4.23 -0.30
CA TYR A 363 13.27 -4.47 1.03
C TYR A 363 11.76 -4.55 0.96
N ASP A 364 11.23 -5.69 1.41
CA ASP A 364 9.82 -5.88 1.63
C ASP A 364 9.48 -5.58 3.11
N PRO A 365 8.68 -4.53 3.40
CA PRO A 365 8.29 -4.19 4.77
C PRO A 365 7.38 -5.24 5.44
N VAL A 366 6.74 -6.12 4.68
CA VAL A 366 5.86 -7.19 5.18
C VAL A 366 6.70 -8.35 5.70
N THR A 367 7.58 -8.92 4.87
CA THR A 367 8.50 -10.00 5.28
C THR A 367 9.67 -9.48 6.13
N LYS A 368 9.94 -8.17 6.09
CA LYS A 368 11.05 -7.48 6.75
C LYS A 368 12.41 -8.02 6.31
N GLN A 369 12.53 -8.44 5.06
CA GLN A 369 13.76 -8.97 4.49
C GLN A 369 14.22 -8.13 3.31
N TRP A 370 15.54 -8.03 3.17
CA TRP A 370 16.15 -7.58 1.93
C TRP A 370 16.33 -8.77 1.00
N THR A 371 16.13 -8.56 -0.29
CA THR A 371 16.35 -9.54 -1.35
C THR A 371 17.16 -8.87 -2.46
N THR A 372 17.92 -9.67 -3.22
CA THR A 372 18.63 -9.15 -4.39
C THR A 372 17.73 -9.24 -5.61
N VAL A 373 17.69 -8.16 -6.39
CA VAL A 373 17.01 -8.11 -7.69
C VAL A 373 18.06 -7.94 -8.79
N ALA A 374 17.65 -7.82 -10.06
CA ALA A 374 18.61 -7.67 -11.14
C ALA A 374 19.57 -6.49 -10.90
N SER A 375 20.85 -6.70 -11.23
CA SER A 375 21.88 -5.66 -11.20
C SER A 375 21.74 -4.71 -12.39
N MET A 376 22.16 -3.47 -12.19
CA MET A 376 22.32 -2.50 -13.27
C MET A 376 23.35 -2.99 -14.30
N ASN A 377 23.28 -2.47 -15.52
CA ASN A 377 24.26 -2.78 -16.57
C ASN A 377 25.62 -2.16 -16.27
N HIS A 378 25.63 -1.03 -15.58
CA HIS A 378 26.85 -0.36 -15.14
C HIS A 378 26.82 -0.06 -13.64
N PRO A 379 27.93 -0.23 -12.91
CA PRO A 379 28.01 0.16 -11.50
C PRO A 379 27.96 1.68 -11.35
N ARG A 380 27.21 2.17 -10.35
CA ARG A 380 26.94 3.60 -10.15
C ARG A 380 27.03 4.06 -8.70
N CYS A 381 27.66 5.20 -8.43
CA CYS A 381 27.54 5.93 -7.15
C CYS A 381 27.30 7.44 -7.37
N GLY A 382 26.75 8.13 -6.38
CA GLY A 382 26.39 9.55 -6.49
C GLY A 382 25.33 9.82 -7.57
N LEU A 383 24.49 8.82 -7.86
CA LEU A 383 23.45 8.83 -8.88
C LEU A 383 22.15 9.48 -8.39
N GLY A 384 21.35 9.97 -9.33
CA GLY A 384 19.96 10.35 -9.08
C GLY A 384 19.03 9.16 -9.32
N VAL A 385 18.09 8.92 -8.40
CA VAL A 385 17.09 7.85 -8.53
C VAL A 385 15.69 8.42 -8.30
N CYS A 386 14.75 8.05 -9.16
CA CYS A 386 13.34 8.37 -8.99
C CYS A 386 12.45 7.29 -9.62
N VAL A 387 11.17 7.28 -9.25
CA VAL A 387 10.17 6.36 -9.80
C VAL A 387 9.25 7.14 -10.71
N CYS A 388 9.01 6.64 -11.92
CA CYS A 388 8.13 7.28 -12.90
C CYS A 388 7.42 6.21 -13.75
N TYR A 389 6.11 6.35 -13.95
CA TYR A 389 5.28 5.39 -14.69
C TYR A 389 5.49 3.91 -14.29
N GLY A 390 5.60 3.64 -12.99
CA GLY A 390 5.75 2.27 -12.48
C GLY A 390 7.14 1.64 -12.66
N ALA A 391 8.13 2.40 -13.13
CA ALA A 391 9.52 1.94 -13.28
C ALA A 391 10.49 2.81 -12.47
N ILE A 392 11.65 2.27 -12.12
CA ILE A 392 12.71 3.02 -11.43
C ILE A 392 13.70 3.53 -12.46
N TYR A 393 14.07 4.80 -12.40
CA TYR A 393 15.09 5.42 -13.24
C TYR A 393 16.33 5.72 -12.41
N ALA A 394 17.48 5.26 -12.88
CA ALA A 394 18.80 5.56 -12.36
C ALA A 394 19.54 6.46 -13.36
N LEU A 395 19.87 7.68 -12.95
CA LEU A 395 20.43 8.72 -13.81
C LEU A 395 21.85 9.07 -13.36
N GLY A 396 22.77 9.17 -14.33
CA GLY A 396 24.10 9.73 -14.15
C GLY A 396 24.90 9.09 -13.02
N GLY A 397 25.66 9.93 -12.30
CA GLY A 397 26.60 9.51 -11.25
C GLY A 397 27.98 9.17 -11.80
N TRP A 398 28.81 8.59 -10.94
CA TRP A 398 30.03 7.90 -11.36
C TRP A 398 29.65 6.55 -11.94
N VAL A 399 29.81 6.38 -13.25
CA VAL A 399 29.46 5.16 -13.99
C VAL A 399 30.75 4.42 -14.30
N GLY A 400 31.07 3.39 -13.51
CA GLY A 400 32.36 2.71 -13.58
C GLY A 400 33.53 3.63 -13.24
N ALA A 401 34.31 4.04 -14.24
CA ALA A 401 35.50 4.87 -14.05
C ALA A 401 35.31 6.34 -14.46
N GLU A 402 34.14 6.71 -14.98
CA GLU A 402 33.89 8.04 -15.55
C GLU A 402 32.62 8.67 -14.97
N ILE A 403 32.55 10.00 -15.01
CA ILE A 403 31.31 10.72 -14.69
C ILE A 403 30.38 10.56 -15.88
N GLY A 404 29.35 9.72 -15.70
CA GLY A 404 28.46 9.32 -16.77
C GLY A 404 27.20 10.16 -16.85
N ASN A 405 26.54 10.09 -18.01
CA ASN A 405 25.21 10.65 -18.26
C ASN A 405 24.19 9.59 -18.66
N THR A 406 24.54 8.30 -18.64
CA THR A 406 23.60 7.24 -19.05
C THR A 406 22.43 7.13 -18.09
N ILE A 407 21.26 6.78 -18.62
CA ILE A 407 20.01 6.57 -17.89
C ILE A 407 19.62 5.10 -18.02
N GLU A 408 19.43 4.45 -16.89
CA GLU A 408 18.93 3.08 -16.82
C GLU A 408 17.54 3.04 -16.19
N ARG A 409 16.68 2.16 -16.71
CA ARG A 409 15.32 1.93 -16.24
C ARG A 409 15.18 0.50 -15.75
N PHE A 410 14.70 0.33 -14.53
CA PHE A 410 14.34 -0.97 -13.95
C PHE A 410 12.84 -1.19 -14.10
N ASP A 411 12.50 -2.32 -14.71
CA ASP A 411 11.14 -2.84 -14.74
C ASP A 411 11.00 -3.91 -13.62
N PRO A 412 10.14 -3.70 -12.60
CA PRO A 412 9.95 -4.66 -11.52
C PRO A 412 9.24 -5.94 -11.98
N ASP A 413 8.41 -5.89 -13.03
CA ASP A 413 7.64 -7.04 -13.52
C ASP A 413 8.54 -7.98 -14.32
N GLU A 414 9.44 -7.42 -15.14
CA GLU A 414 10.47 -8.19 -15.86
C GLU A 414 11.71 -8.49 -15.02
N ASN A 415 11.87 -7.81 -13.87
CA ASN A 415 13.07 -7.82 -13.04
C ASN A 415 14.34 -7.60 -13.88
N LYS A 416 14.39 -6.48 -14.62
CA LYS A 416 15.46 -6.20 -15.58
C LYS A 416 15.78 -4.71 -15.67
N TRP A 417 17.08 -4.41 -15.83
CA TRP A 417 17.58 -3.06 -16.12
C TRP A 417 17.86 -2.88 -17.60
N GLU A 418 17.44 -1.73 -18.15
CA GLU A 418 17.65 -1.37 -19.55
C GLU A 418 18.20 0.05 -19.67
N VAL A 419 19.19 0.25 -20.54
CA VAL A 419 19.70 1.59 -20.86
C VAL A 419 18.71 2.27 -21.82
N VAL A 420 18.07 3.35 -21.36
CA VAL A 420 16.96 4.00 -22.09
C VAL A 420 17.34 5.33 -22.75
N GLY A 421 18.48 5.92 -22.38
CA GLY A 421 18.93 7.19 -22.93
C GLY A 421 20.12 7.78 -22.17
N ASN A 422 20.38 9.06 -22.43
CA ASN A 422 21.44 9.83 -21.78
C ASN A 422 20.89 11.19 -21.31
N MET A 423 21.47 11.72 -20.24
CA MET A 423 21.27 13.09 -19.76
C MET A 423 21.97 14.09 -20.68
N ALA A 424 21.48 15.32 -20.72
CA ALA A 424 22.09 16.39 -21.50
C ALA A 424 23.52 16.73 -21.04
N MET A 425 23.80 16.54 -19.74
CA MET A 425 25.12 16.80 -19.14
C MET A 425 25.46 15.73 -18.09
N SER A 426 26.68 15.21 -18.16
CA SER A 426 27.24 14.29 -17.17
C SER A 426 27.40 14.98 -15.82
N ARG A 427 26.91 14.35 -14.76
CA ARG A 427 26.96 14.90 -13.40
C ARG A 427 26.80 13.83 -12.34
N TYR A 428 27.26 14.15 -11.13
CA TYR A 428 27.13 13.31 -9.94
C TYR A 428 26.79 14.15 -8.69
N TYR A 429 26.28 13.51 -7.64
CA TYR A 429 25.75 14.15 -6.41
C TYR A 429 24.76 15.30 -6.69
N PHE A 430 23.90 15.09 -7.69
CA PHE A 430 22.78 15.98 -8.02
C PHE A 430 21.50 15.52 -7.33
N GLY A 431 20.51 16.40 -7.27
CA GLY A 431 19.18 16.06 -6.77
C GLY A 431 18.25 15.64 -7.89
N CYS A 432 17.39 14.65 -7.61
CA CYS A 432 16.45 14.10 -8.57
C CYS A 432 15.07 13.91 -7.91
N CYS A 433 14.00 14.29 -8.59
CA CYS A 433 12.64 13.97 -8.15
C CYS A 433 11.70 13.77 -9.34
N GLU A 434 10.63 13.01 -9.13
CA GLU A 434 9.53 12.89 -10.08
C GLU A 434 8.38 13.81 -9.66
N MET A 435 7.72 14.42 -10.64
CA MET A 435 6.47 15.14 -10.42
C MET A 435 5.65 15.14 -11.72
N GLN A 436 4.38 14.73 -11.64
CA GLN A 436 3.43 14.73 -12.75
C GLN A 436 3.92 13.96 -14.01
N GLY A 437 4.64 12.86 -13.82
CA GLY A 437 5.17 12.02 -14.90
C GLY A 437 6.45 12.54 -15.54
N LEU A 438 7.07 13.60 -14.98
CA LEU A 438 8.31 14.18 -15.46
C LEU A 438 9.43 14.02 -14.41
N ILE A 439 10.65 13.82 -14.89
CA ILE A 439 11.83 13.66 -14.04
C ILE A 439 12.61 14.97 -14.03
N TYR A 440 12.82 15.53 -12.85
CA TYR A 440 13.53 16.78 -12.65
C TYR A 440 14.91 16.54 -12.07
N VAL A 441 15.92 17.17 -12.67
CA VAL A 441 17.34 17.07 -12.31
C VAL A 441 17.86 18.45 -11.90
N ILE A 442 18.42 18.54 -10.70
CA ILE A 442 18.80 19.80 -10.06
C ILE A 442 20.25 19.73 -9.58
N GLY A 443 21.06 20.70 -10.01
CA GLY A 443 22.42 20.89 -9.51
C GLY A 443 23.36 19.71 -9.80
N GLY A 444 24.23 19.42 -8.83
CA GLY A 444 25.29 18.41 -8.91
C GLY A 444 26.64 18.98 -9.31
N ILE A 445 27.59 18.10 -9.57
CA ILE A 445 28.95 18.44 -10.01
C ILE A 445 29.13 17.97 -11.45
N SER A 446 29.61 18.86 -12.33
CA SER A 446 29.91 18.51 -13.72
C SER A 446 31.19 17.69 -13.87
N ASN A 447 31.47 17.24 -15.09
CA ASN A 447 32.73 16.59 -15.46
C ASN A 447 33.97 17.50 -15.26
N GLU A 448 33.81 18.82 -15.25
CA GLU A 448 34.87 19.78 -14.92
C GLU A 448 35.08 19.96 -13.40
N GLY A 449 34.29 19.29 -12.56
CA GLY A 449 34.36 19.45 -11.11
C GLY A 449 33.68 20.70 -10.57
N ILE A 450 32.84 21.36 -11.38
CA ILE A 450 32.15 22.60 -11.00
C ILE A 450 30.73 22.28 -10.52
N GLU A 451 30.30 22.90 -9.42
CA GLU A 451 28.94 22.78 -8.92
C GLU A 451 27.96 23.55 -9.81
N LEU A 452 26.85 22.91 -10.12
CA LEU A 452 25.87 23.39 -11.06
C LEU A 452 24.73 24.12 -10.34
N ARG A 453 24.18 25.12 -11.04
CA ARG A 453 22.87 25.72 -10.73
C ARG A 453 21.77 25.30 -11.71
N SER A 454 22.14 24.48 -12.69
CA SER A 454 21.25 24.03 -13.77
C SER A 454 20.05 23.28 -13.19
N PHE A 455 18.90 23.50 -13.80
CA PHE A 455 17.67 22.80 -13.52
C PHE A 455 17.09 22.31 -14.85
N GLU A 456 16.86 21.02 -14.96
CA GLU A 456 16.47 20.37 -16.21
C GLU A 456 15.33 19.40 -15.97
N VAL A 457 14.46 19.23 -16.97
CA VAL A 457 13.38 18.26 -16.94
C VAL A 457 13.54 17.27 -18.10
N TYR A 458 13.31 16.01 -17.77
CA TYR A 458 13.28 14.90 -18.71
C TYR A 458 11.87 14.33 -18.79
N ASP A 459 11.36 14.23 -20.01
CA ASP A 459 10.12 13.53 -20.31
C ASP A 459 10.45 12.09 -20.74
N PRO A 460 10.11 11.07 -19.92
CA PRO A 460 10.39 9.67 -20.25
C PRO A 460 9.63 9.15 -21.49
N LEU A 461 8.48 9.75 -21.82
CA LEU A 461 7.66 9.35 -22.96
C LEU A 461 8.24 9.88 -24.28
N SER A 462 8.55 11.18 -24.32
CA SER A 462 9.15 11.78 -25.52
C SER A 462 10.67 11.61 -25.62
N LYS A 463 11.32 11.21 -24.52
CA LYS A 463 12.78 11.06 -24.37
C LYS A 463 13.53 12.36 -24.64
N ARG A 464 12.94 13.50 -24.25
CA ARG A 464 13.52 14.83 -24.47
C ARG A 464 13.89 15.50 -23.16
N TRP A 465 14.98 16.25 -23.22
CA TRP A 465 15.45 17.13 -22.15
C TRP A 465 15.09 18.57 -22.48
N SER A 466 14.60 19.29 -21.49
CA SER A 466 14.30 20.72 -21.58
C SER A 466 14.95 21.46 -20.41
N PRO A 467 15.68 22.56 -20.65
CA PRO A 467 16.23 23.37 -19.57
C PRO A 467 15.13 24.21 -18.92
N LEU A 468 15.23 24.41 -17.61
CA LEU A 468 14.38 25.27 -16.81
C LEU A 468 15.20 26.39 -16.15
N PRO A 469 14.55 27.44 -15.61
CA PRO A 469 15.25 28.52 -14.93
C PRO A 469 16.18 28.00 -13.83
N PRO A 470 17.47 28.38 -13.84
CA PRO A 470 18.45 27.86 -12.90
C PRO A 470 18.25 28.41 -11.49
N MET A 471 18.76 27.69 -10.48
CA MET A 471 18.81 28.15 -9.10
C MET A 471 19.65 29.43 -8.96
N GLY A 472 19.40 30.18 -7.89
CA GLY A 472 20.23 31.33 -7.52
C GLY A 472 21.62 30.88 -7.07
N THR A 473 21.68 29.82 -6.26
CA THR A 473 22.92 29.28 -5.69
C THR A 473 23.34 27.99 -6.41
N ARG A 474 24.65 27.79 -6.61
CA ARG A 474 25.21 26.52 -7.08
C ARG A 474 25.23 25.51 -5.94
N ARG A 475 24.80 24.27 -6.19
CA ARG A 475 24.62 23.25 -5.15
C ARG A 475 24.99 21.86 -5.66
N ALA A 476 25.87 21.18 -4.94
CA ALA A 476 26.09 19.74 -5.00
C ALA A 476 25.70 19.07 -3.68
N TYR A 477 25.53 17.74 -3.65
CA TYR A 477 25.14 17.00 -2.43
C TYR A 477 23.86 17.54 -1.75
N LEU A 478 22.97 18.12 -2.54
CA LEU A 478 21.71 18.72 -2.07
C LEU A 478 20.64 17.67 -1.81
N GLY A 479 19.74 17.97 -0.88
CA GLY A 479 18.47 17.26 -0.77
C GLY A 479 17.44 17.85 -1.72
N VAL A 480 16.65 17.00 -2.39
CA VAL A 480 15.53 17.44 -3.23
C VAL A 480 14.27 16.70 -2.82
N ALA A 481 13.17 17.44 -2.72
CA ALA A 481 11.85 16.89 -2.47
C ALA A 481 10.77 17.69 -3.21
N ALA A 482 9.79 16.99 -3.76
CA ALA A 482 8.58 17.59 -4.33
C ALA A 482 7.49 17.65 -3.25
N LEU A 483 6.89 18.83 -3.07
CA LEU A 483 5.81 19.06 -2.11
C LEU A 483 4.89 20.19 -2.58
N ASN A 484 3.57 19.96 -2.54
CA ASN A 484 2.55 20.95 -2.91
C ASN A 484 2.79 21.58 -4.29
N ASP A 485 2.97 20.75 -5.33
CA ASP A 485 3.26 21.16 -6.71
C ASP A 485 4.49 22.07 -6.86
N CYS A 486 5.43 21.97 -5.93
CA CYS A 486 6.66 22.74 -5.94
C CYS A 486 7.86 21.83 -5.65
N ILE A 487 9.02 22.22 -6.14
CA ILE A 487 10.27 21.48 -5.93
C ILE A 487 11.16 22.26 -4.98
N TYR A 488 11.62 21.61 -3.92
CA TYR A 488 12.50 22.19 -2.92
C TYR A 488 13.92 21.67 -3.12
N SER A 489 14.87 22.60 -3.18
CA SER A 489 16.31 22.33 -3.15
C SER A 489 16.85 22.76 -1.79
N ILE A 490 17.40 21.81 -1.04
CA ILE A 490 17.67 21.96 0.38
C ILE A 490 19.16 21.78 0.65
N GLY A 491 19.79 22.83 1.20
CA GLY A 491 21.20 22.86 1.57
C GLY A 491 22.14 22.45 0.44
N GLY A 492 23.10 21.58 0.74
CA GLY A 492 24.12 21.12 -0.20
C GLY A 492 25.49 21.73 0.10
N TRP A 493 26.37 21.68 -0.89
CA TRP A 493 27.74 22.15 -0.79
C TRP A 493 28.12 22.99 -2.01
N ASN A 494 28.92 24.02 -1.80
CA ASN A 494 29.67 24.70 -2.85
C ASN A 494 31.02 25.21 -2.34
N GLU A 495 31.95 25.44 -3.27
CA GLU A 495 33.30 25.92 -2.94
C GLU A 495 33.32 27.26 -2.16
N THR A 496 32.35 28.14 -2.40
CA THR A 496 32.36 29.50 -1.83
C THR A 496 31.83 29.59 -0.41
N GLN A 497 30.91 28.70 -0.01
CA GLN A 497 30.18 28.76 1.27
C GLN A 497 30.25 27.44 2.06
N ASP A 498 30.99 26.43 1.58
CA ASP A 498 31.05 25.08 2.16
C ASP A 498 29.64 24.47 2.27
N ALA A 499 29.24 23.96 3.45
CA ALA A 499 27.91 23.42 3.66
C ALA A 499 26.85 24.53 3.73
N LEU A 500 25.79 24.39 2.95
CA LEU A 500 24.69 25.34 2.84
C LEU A 500 23.56 24.99 3.81
N HIS A 501 22.94 26.02 4.38
CA HIS A 501 21.69 25.92 5.16
C HIS A 501 20.49 26.53 4.42
N THR A 502 20.73 27.24 3.31
CA THR A 502 19.71 27.92 2.52
C THR A 502 18.87 26.92 1.73
N VAL A 503 17.62 27.29 1.49
CA VAL A 503 16.62 26.46 0.82
C VAL A 503 15.93 27.28 -0.25
N GLU A 504 15.91 26.77 -1.48
CA GLU A 504 15.23 27.41 -2.60
C GLU A 504 14.08 26.53 -3.07
N LYS A 505 12.92 27.12 -3.29
CA LYS A 505 11.70 26.49 -3.78
C LYS A 505 11.42 26.96 -5.20
N TYR A 506 11.24 26.05 -6.14
CA TYR A 506 10.74 26.36 -7.48
C TYR A 506 9.22 26.34 -7.49
N SER A 507 8.62 27.47 -7.86
CA SER A 507 7.18 27.60 -8.09
C SER A 507 6.90 27.48 -9.58
N PHE A 508 6.07 26.51 -9.98
CA PHE A 508 5.65 26.35 -11.37
C PHE A 508 4.65 27.43 -11.81
N GLU A 509 3.91 28.02 -10.87
CA GLU A 509 3.00 29.13 -11.18
C GLU A 509 3.75 30.41 -11.57
N GLU A 510 4.90 30.65 -10.91
CA GLU A 510 5.72 31.84 -11.13
C GLU A 510 6.95 31.59 -12.01
N GLU A 511 7.17 30.33 -12.40
CA GLU A 511 8.34 29.82 -13.15
C GLU A 511 9.70 30.31 -12.59
N LYS A 512 9.82 30.46 -11.27
CA LYS A 512 11.04 30.99 -10.64
C LYS A 512 11.38 30.28 -9.34
N TRP A 513 12.67 30.35 -8.98
CA TRP A 513 13.16 29.96 -7.67
C TRP A 513 12.93 31.09 -6.67
N VAL A 514 12.43 30.74 -5.50
CA VAL A 514 12.17 31.64 -4.36
C VAL A 514 12.87 31.06 -3.13
N GLU A 515 13.64 31.89 -2.43
CA GLU A 515 14.26 31.50 -1.16
C GLU A 515 13.20 31.42 -0.06
N VAL A 516 13.23 30.33 0.71
CA VAL A 516 12.36 30.10 1.87
C VAL A 516 13.19 30.06 3.14
N ALA A 517 12.57 29.92 4.32
CA ALA A 517 13.31 29.87 5.57
C ALA A 517 14.44 28.84 5.52
N SER A 518 15.64 29.26 5.94
CA SER A 518 16.83 28.42 5.98
C SER A 518 16.82 27.45 7.16
N MET A 519 17.49 26.31 7.00
CA MET A 519 17.70 25.32 8.06
C MET A 519 18.52 25.93 9.22
N LYS A 520 18.40 25.34 10.41
CA LYS A 520 19.19 25.77 11.57
C LYS A 520 20.65 25.36 11.46
N VAL A 521 20.91 24.20 10.84
CA VAL A 521 22.25 23.64 10.68
C VAL A 521 22.59 23.55 9.19
N PRO A 522 23.78 24.01 8.75
CA PRO A 522 24.26 23.79 7.39
C PRO A 522 24.57 22.32 7.15
N ARG A 523 24.11 21.77 6.02
CA ARG A 523 24.19 20.35 5.72
C ARG A 523 24.61 20.13 4.27
N ALA A 524 25.46 19.14 4.03
CA ALA A 524 25.73 18.57 2.71
C ALA A 524 25.56 17.05 2.76
N GLY A 525 25.12 16.42 1.67
CA GLY A 525 24.94 14.96 1.59
C GLY A 525 23.81 14.46 2.50
N MET A 526 22.83 15.32 2.75
CA MET A 526 21.66 14.99 3.57
C MET A 526 20.63 14.19 2.78
N CYS A 527 19.74 13.55 3.51
CA CYS A 527 18.55 12.93 2.96
C CYS A 527 17.36 13.88 3.13
N ALA A 528 16.62 14.18 2.05
CA ALA A 528 15.42 15.00 2.10
C ALA A 528 14.22 14.25 1.52
N VAL A 529 13.07 14.34 2.18
CA VAL A 529 11.83 13.72 1.70
C VAL A 529 10.58 14.47 2.18
N ALA A 530 9.52 14.46 1.38
CA ALA A 530 8.23 15.02 1.74
C ALA A 530 7.32 13.96 2.36
N VAL A 531 6.73 14.24 3.53
CA VAL A 531 5.78 13.36 4.22
C VAL A 531 4.69 14.19 4.89
N ASN A 532 3.42 13.83 4.68
CA ASN A 532 2.26 14.46 5.32
C ASN A 532 2.24 16.00 5.23
N GLY A 533 2.63 16.55 4.08
CA GLY A 533 2.64 18.00 3.87
C GLY A 533 3.85 18.74 4.46
N LEU A 534 4.83 18.02 5.01
CA LEU A 534 6.04 18.56 5.62
C LEU A 534 7.28 18.03 4.90
N LEU A 535 8.40 18.76 4.95
CA LEU A 535 9.70 18.27 4.45
C LEU A 535 10.54 17.81 5.63
N TYR A 536 11.10 16.62 5.54
CA TYR A 536 12.01 16.04 6.52
C TYR A 536 13.41 16.02 5.94
N VAL A 537 14.37 16.48 6.72
CA VAL A 537 15.79 16.47 6.39
C VAL A 537 16.53 15.71 7.48
N SER A 538 17.25 14.65 7.11
CA SER A 538 18.00 13.83 8.05
C SER A 538 19.48 13.73 7.68
N GLY A 539 20.33 13.85 8.70
CA GLY A 539 21.77 13.66 8.60
C GLY A 539 22.50 14.70 7.75
N GLY A 540 23.49 14.24 7.01
CA GLY A 540 24.45 15.03 6.25
C GLY A 540 25.75 15.28 7.02
N ARG A 541 26.63 16.10 6.44
CA ARG A 541 27.86 16.60 7.05
C ARG A 541 27.77 18.12 7.25
N SER A 542 28.29 18.58 8.37
CA SER A 542 28.44 20.02 8.65
C SER A 542 29.68 20.59 7.94
N SER A 543 29.79 21.92 7.91
CA SER A 543 31.01 22.62 7.53
C SER A 543 32.19 22.22 8.42
N SER A 544 33.39 22.16 7.84
CA SER A 544 34.61 21.93 8.61
C SER A 544 35.23 23.27 9.01
N HIS A 545 35.35 23.52 10.30
CA HIS A 545 36.23 24.57 10.82
C HIS A 545 37.57 23.93 11.20
N ASP A 546 38.68 24.58 10.82
CA ASP A 546 40.05 24.23 11.23
C ASP A 546 40.68 22.93 10.65
N PHE A 547 40.55 22.69 9.33
CA PHE A 547 41.20 21.58 8.59
C PHE A 547 40.88 20.15 9.08
N LEU A 548 40.01 20.01 10.08
CA LEU A 548 39.52 18.73 10.59
C LEU A 548 38.51 18.13 9.61
N ALA A 549 38.46 16.80 9.56
CA ALA A 549 37.48 16.10 8.76
C ALA A 549 36.05 16.44 9.25
N PRO A 550 35.11 16.81 8.36
CA PRO A 550 33.75 17.15 8.79
C PRO A 550 33.06 15.94 9.42
N GLY A 551 32.41 16.16 10.57
CA GLY A 551 31.62 15.14 11.25
C GLY A 551 30.27 14.92 10.57
N THR A 552 29.75 13.69 10.68
CA THR A 552 28.39 13.37 10.23
C THR A 552 27.36 13.71 11.29
N LEU A 553 26.18 14.15 10.85
CA LEU A 553 25.07 14.56 11.70
C LEU A 553 24.07 13.40 11.86
N ASP A 554 23.47 13.32 13.04
CA ASP A 554 22.33 12.47 13.41
C ASP A 554 21.02 13.27 13.55
N SER A 555 21.11 14.60 13.61
CA SER A 555 19.96 15.49 13.77
C SER A 555 19.04 15.49 12.57
N VAL A 556 17.76 15.69 12.84
CA VAL A 556 16.68 15.68 11.87
C VAL A 556 15.83 16.94 12.03
N GLU A 557 15.65 17.67 10.93
CA GLU A 557 14.88 18.90 10.89
C GLU A 557 13.64 18.73 10.00
N VAL A 558 12.53 19.36 10.40
CA VAL A 558 11.25 19.31 9.69
C VAL A 558 10.83 20.72 9.33
N TYR A 559 10.53 20.94 8.05
CA TYR A 559 10.03 22.21 7.53
C TYR A 559 8.52 22.16 7.35
N ASN A 560 7.85 23.18 7.86
CA ASN A 560 6.44 23.41 7.60
C ASN A 560 6.25 24.55 6.58
N PRO A 561 5.75 24.25 5.36
CA PRO A 561 5.57 25.28 4.33
C PRO A 561 4.49 26.31 4.66
N HIS A 562 3.58 26.02 5.60
CA HIS A 562 2.51 26.95 5.98
C HIS A 562 3.00 28.05 6.94
N SER A 563 3.91 27.70 7.84
CA SER A 563 4.50 28.64 8.80
C SER A 563 5.85 29.17 8.37
N ASP A 564 6.44 28.60 7.31
CA ASP A 564 7.80 28.88 6.83
C ASP A 564 8.84 28.78 7.97
N THR A 565 8.80 27.66 8.70
CA THR A 565 9.69 27.43 9.85
C THR A 565 10.21 26.01 9.92
N TRP A 566 11.44 25.89 10.44
CA TRP A 566 12.12 24.63 10.72
C TRP A 566 12.05 24.26 12.22
N THR A 567 11.67 23.02 12.49
CA THR A 567 11.66 22.43 13.83
C THR A 567 12.60 21.24 13.89
N GLU A 568 13.25 21.03 15.03
CA GLU A 568 14.12 19.88 15.24
C GLU A 568 13.30 18.78 15.93
N ILE A 569 13.48 17.53 15.48
CA ILE A 569 12.80 16.35 16.01
C ILE A 569 13.82 15.32 16.53
N GLY A 570 13.34 14.14 16.95
CA GLY A 570 14.21 13.09 17.47
C GLY A 570 15.34 12.71 16.50
N ASN A 571 16.56 12.69 17.01
CA ASN A 571 17.76 12.32 16.26
C ASN A 571 17.73 10.85 15.84
N MET A 572 18.39 10.57 14.71
CA MET A 572 18.71 9.20 14.28
C MET A 572 19.59 8.50 15.32
N ILE A 573 19.57 7.17 15.30
CA ILE A 573 20.42 6.33 16.16
C ILE A 573 21.89 6.47 15.72
N THR A 574 22.13 6.53 14.41
CA THR A 574 23.45 6.65 13.81
C THR A 574 23.54 7.91 12.96
N SER A 575 24.61 8.69 13.14
CA SER A 575 24.92 9.81 12.26
C SER A 575 25.32 9.31 10.88
N ARG A 576 24.81 9.94 9.82
CA ARG A 576 24.99 9.48 8.43
C ARG A 576 25.07 10.63 7.44
N CYS A 577 25.84 10.42 6.38
CA CYS A 577 25.93 11.28 5.21
C CYS A 577 25.92 10.42 3.94
N GLU A 578 25.43 10.96 2.82
CA GLU A 578 25.31 10.24 1.54
C GLU A 578 24.56 8.91 1.65
N GLY A 579 23.59 8.85 2.57
CA GLY A 579 22.59 7.79 2.60
C GLY A 579 21.44 8.09 1.65
N GLY A 580 20.50 7.17 1.55
CA GLY A 580 19.21 7.42 0.92
C GLY A 580 18.07 7.43 1.93
N VAL A 581 16.96 8.06 1.56
CA VAL A 581 15.72 8.04 2.34
C VAL A 581 14.55 7.58 1.48
N ALA A 582 13.72 6.73 2.07
CA ALA A 582 12.47 6.26 1.48
C ALA A 582 11.30 6.55 2.42
N VAL A 583 10.10 6.69 1.85
CA VAL A 583 8.85 6.83 2.61
C VAL A 583 7.87 5.76 2.15
N LEU A 584 7.36 4.98 3.11
CA LEU A 584 6.29 4.00 2.91
C LEU A 584 5.04 4.41 3.68
#